data_AF-A0A7X3DKT4-F1
#
_entry.id   AF-A0A7X3DKT4-F1
#
_cell.length_a   1.000
_cell.length_b   1.000
_cell.length_c   1.000
_cell.angle_alpha   90.00
_cell.angle_beta   90.00
_cell.angle_gamma   90.00
#
_symmetry.space_group_name_H-M   'P 1'
#
loop_
_entity.id
_entity.type
_entity.pdbx_description
1 polymer ?
#
loop_
_entity_poly.entity_id
_entity_poly.type
_entity_poly.pdbx_seq_one_letter_code
_entity_poly.pdbx_strand_id
1 'polypeptide(L)'
;MDNAGKKPVWSVQPPKGMLKGDYYRIEERFPPYYPGVEGEFPADPGHLGIVEAVKADGKLIFLELNEITAPSYYNHLYQGISKRRSSYSFWQYTKPRMQKAGSVLTMGMQYVEQQMLEKQSLSGDFDLVASASGSVKKLLTFAAKLDKELDEPSSKKLYSYSEDYGWPHRLAEGGGGERQDPLLPL
;
A
#
# COMPACT_ATOMS: atom_id res chain seq x y z
N MET A 1 -15.10 1.37 -8.86
CA MET A 1 -15.76 1.22 -7.54
C MET A 1 -16.47 2.51 -7.14
N ASP A 2 -17.75 2.46 -6.80
CA ASP A 2 -18.45 3.55 -6.10
C ASP A 2 -18.50 3.25 -4.59
N ASN A 3 -17.74 4.04 -3.82
CA ASN A 3 -17.63 3.91 -2.37
C ASN A 3 -18.23 5.11 -1.62
N ALA A 4 -19.00 5.97 -2.30
CA ALA A 4 -19.60 7.15 -1.67
C ALA A 4 -20.44 6.75 -0.44
N GLY A 5 -20.16 7.37 0.71
CA GLY A 5 -20.88 7.11 1.97
C GLY A 5 -20.48 5.81 2.70
N LYS A 6 -19.61 4.97 2.14
CA LYS A 6 -19.07 3.78 2.83
C LYS A 6 -17.80 4.13 3.61
N LYS A 7 -17.62 3.50 4.78
CA LYS A 7 -16.36 3.59 5.52
C LYS A 7 -15.26 2.88 4.72
N PRO A 8 -14.06 3.46 4.59
CA PRO A 8 -12.95 2.83 3.90
C PRO A 8 -12.54 1.58 4.67
N VAL A 9 -12.45 0.46 3.95
CA VAL A 9 -11.89 -0.79 4.48
C VAL A 9 -10.61 -1.05 3.71
N TRP A 10 -9.50 -1.14 4.42
CA TRP A 10 -8.23 -1.62 3.90
C TRP A 10 -7.55 -2.45 4.97
N SER A 11 -6.70 -3.38 4.55
CA SER A 11 -5.83 -4.15 5.43
C SER A 11 -4.38 -3.96 5.03
N VAL A 12 -3.49 -4.00 6.01
CA VAL A 12 -2.03 -4.13 5.81
C VAL A 12 -1.54 -5.53 6.13
N GLN A 13 -2.46 -6.44 6.46
CA GLN A 13 -2.13 -7.83 6.77
C GLN A 13 -1.55 -8.49 5.51
N PRO A 14 -0.42 -9.18 5.62
CA PRO A 14 0.10 -9.98 4.52
C PRO A 14 -0.87 -11.12 4.19
N PRO A 15 -0.77 -11.70 2.98
CA PRO A 15 -1.51 -12.92 2.65
C PRO A 15 -1.24 -14.01 3.68
N LYS A 16 -2.30 -14.70 4.10
CA LYS A 16 -2.19 -15.85 5.01
C LYS A 16 -1.58 -17.05 4.30
N GLY A 17 -0.93 -17.90 5.07
CA GLY A 17 -0.19 -19.06 4.58
C GLY A 17 1.23 -18.72 4.12
N MET A 18 1.82 -19.66 3.39
CA MET A 18 3.18 -19.55 2.83
C MET A 18 3.16 -18.75 1.52
N LEU A 19 3.91 -17.66 1.48
CA LEU A 19 4.24 -16.91 0.28
C LEU A 19 5.71 -17.19 -0.06
N LYS A 20 5.96 -17.91 -1.14
CA LYS A 20 7.30 -18.25 -1.62
C LYS A 20 7.39 -18.05 -3.12
N GLY A 21 8.45 -17.40 -3.59
CA GLY A 21 8.71 -17.26 -5.02
C GLY A 21 9.85 -16.30 -5.35
N ASP A 22 10.00 -16.06 -6.64
CA ASP A 22 10.90 -15.10 -7.25
C ASP A 22 10.46 -13.69 -6.88
N TYR A 23 11.37 -12.93 -6.28
CA TYR A 23 11.07 -11.62 -5.72
C TYR A 23 11.61 -10.49 -6.59
N TYR A 24 10.72 -9.58 -6.95
CA TYR A 24 11.01 -8.42 -7.77
C TYR A 24 10.65 -7.18 -6.98
N ARG A 25 11.54 -6.18 -7.00
CA ARG A 25 11.34 -4.92 -6.28
C ARG A 25 12.01 -3.79 -7.03
N ILE A 26 11.26 -2.72 -7.22
CA ILE A 26 11.80 -1.43 -7.65
C ILE A 26 11.45 -0.34 -6.62
N GLU A 27 12.42 0.53 -6.36
CA GLU A 27 12.25 1.72 -5.53
C GLU A 27 12.70 2.94 -6.33
N GLU A 28 11.81 3.89 -6.54
CA GLU A 28 12.13 5.12 -7.27
C GLU A 28 11.50 6.33 -6.58
N ARG A 29 12.18 7.47 -6.68
CA ARG A 29 11.66 8.73 -6.16
C ARG A 29 10.66 9.31 -7.14
N PHE A 30 9.53 9.78 -6.62
CA PHE A 30 8.68 10.67 -7.38
C PHE A 30 9.45 11.96 -7.63
N PRO A 31 9.43 12.51 -8.86
CA PRO A 31 10.11 13.78 -9.14
C PRO A 31 9.62 14.86 -8.18
N PRO A 32 10.50 15.82 -7.79
CA PRO A 32 10.16 16.90 -6.88
C PRO A 32 8.89 17.62 -7.33
N TYR A 33 8.14 18.15 -6.36
CA TYR A 33 6.86 18.82 -6.65
C TYR A 33 7.04 20.12 -7.48
N TYR A 34 8.26 20.66 -7.49
CA TYR A 34 8.62 21.91 -8.16
C TYR A 34 9.54 21.60 -9.36
N PRO A 35 9.08 21.83 -10.60
CA PRO A 35 9.94 21.75 -11.79
C PRO A 35 11.01 22.83 -11.74
N GLY A 36 12.25 22.50 -12.10
CA GLY A 36 13.36 23.48 -12.19
C GLY A 36 14.13 23.72 -10.89
N VAL A 37 13.85 22.94 -9.83
CA VAL A 37 14.70 22.89 -8.61
C VAL A 37 15.31 21.49 -8.42
N GLU A 38 15.35 20.68 -9.47
CA GLU A 38 16.03 19.38 -9.45
C GLU A 38 17.50 19.58 -9.08
N GLY A 39 17.91 19.07 -7.92
CA GLY A 39 19.27 19.23 -7.38
C GLY A 39 19.49 20.52 -6.58
N GLU A 40 18.55 21.47 -6.57
CA GLU A 40 18.62 22.69 -5.74
C GLU A 40 18.11 22.46 -4.31
N PHE A 41 17.25 21.45 -4.11
CA PHE A 41 16.83 20.95 -2.81
C PHE A 41 17.34 19.51 -2.57
N PRO A 42 18.66 19.31 -2.35
CA PRO A 42 19.21 17.98 -2.04
C PRO A 42 18.64 17.39 -0.74
N ALA A 43 18.02 18.21 0.11
CA ALA A 43 17.37 17.78 1.35
C ALA A 43 15.98 17.16 1.15
N ASP A 44 15.35 17.30 -0.03
CA ASP A 44 14.05 16.69 -0.31
C ASP A 44 14.05 15.87 -1.61
N PRO A 45 14.38 14.57 -1.54
CA PRO A 45 14.35 13.69 -2.71
C PRO A 45 12.92 13.35 -3.17
N GLY A 46 11.88 13.89 -2.54
CA GLY A 46 10.49 13.55 -2.82
C GLY A 46 10.05 12.23 -2.20
N HIS A 47 8.79 11.88 -2.46
CA HIS A 47 8.18 10.62 -2.05
C HIS A 47 8.92 9.42 -2.66
N LEU A 48 9.08 8.33 -1.91
CA LEU A 48 9.63 7.08 -2.45
C LEU A 48 8.47 6.15 -2.84
N GLY A 49 8.32 5.87 -4.13
CA GLY A 49 7.44 4.82 -4.60
C GLY A 49 8.13 3.47 -4.56
N ILE A 50 7.40 2.45 -4.15
CA ILE A 50 7.89 1.08 -4.01
C ILE A 50 6.88 0.16 -4.70
N VAL A 51 7.37 -0.69 -5.58
CA VAL A 51 6.58 -1.77 -6.20
C VAL A 51 7.28 -3.09 -5.92
N GLU A 52 6.54 -4.04 -5.35
CA GLU A 52 7.01 -5.37 -4.99
C GLU A 52 6.14 -6.41 -5.66
N ALA A 53 6.74 -7.42 -6.28
CA ALA A 53 6.02 -8.52 -6.89
C ALA A 53 6.69 -9.86 -6.57
N VAL A 54 5.88 -10.92 -6.48
CA VAL A 54 6.37 -12.29 -6.33
C VAL A 54 5.78 -13.17 -7.42
N LYS A 55 6.65 -13.89 -8.13
CA LYS A 55 6.24 -14.95 -9.06
C LYS A 55 6.56 -16.33 -8.51
N ALA A 56 5.62 -17.26 -8.67
CA ALA A 56 5.85 -18.68 -8.45
C ALA A 56 5.20 -19.46 -9.59
N ASP A 57 5.89 -20.48 -10.11
CA ASP A 57 5.39 -21.34 -11.19
C ASP A 57 4.88 -20.54 -12.40
N GLY A 58 5.61 -19.48 -12.75
CA GLY A 58 5.29 -18.58 -13.88
C GLY A 58 4.15 -17.59 -13.60
N LYS A 59 3.49 -17.63 -12.44
CA LYS A 59 2.35 -16.78 -12.10
C LYS A 59 2.72 -15.71 -11.07
N LEU A 60 2.17 -14.50 -11.24
CA LEU A 60 2.17 -13.49 -10.20
C LEU A 60 1.24 -13.93 -9.07
N ILE A 61 1.80 -14.12 -7.88
CA ILE A 61 1.08 -14.60 -6.68
C ILE A 61 0.97 -13.53 -5.60
N PHE A 62 1.78 -12.48 -5.67
CA PHE A 62 1.72 -11.34 -4.77
C PHE A 62 2.22 -10.09 -5.48
N LEU A 63 1.60 -8.96 -5.12
CA LEU A 63 1.96 -7.65 -5.59
C LEU A 63 1.60 -6.62 -4.52
N GLU A 64 2.48 -5.65 -4.30
CA GLU A 64 2.19 -4.51 -3.44
C GLU A 64 2.77 -3.21 -3.99
N LEU A 65 1.93 -2.19 -4.03
CA LEU A 65 2.28 -0.80 -4.25
C LEU A 65 2.31 -0.06 -2.92
N ASN A 66 3.41 0.64 -2.66
CA ASN A 66 3.58 1.43 -1.46
C ASN A 66 4.24 2.78 -1.78
N GLU A 67 4.05 3.73 -0.88
CA GLU A 67 4.67 5.05 -0.98
C GLU A 67 5.15 5.46 0.40
N ILE A 68 6.43 5.83 0.52
CA ILE A 68 6.98 6.49 1.71
C ILE A 68 6.91 7.99 1.48
N THR A 69 6.42 8.69 2.49
CA THR A 69 6.36 10.15 2.46
C THR A 69 7.74 10.78 2.33
N ALA A 70 7.81 11.94 1.67
CA ALA A 70 9.05 12.69 1.56
C ALA A 70 9.59 13.06 2.96
N PRO A 71 10.91 13.18 3.15
CA PRO A 71 11.47 13.72 4.39
C PRO A 71 10.93 15.12 4.72
N SER A 72 10.65 15.93 3.71
CA SER A 72 10.07 17.28 3.83
C SER A 72 8.57 17.32 4.06
N TYR A 73 7.88 16.17 4.11
CA TYR A 73 6.42 16.13 4.02
C TYR A 73 5.77 17.06 5.07
N TYR A 74 4.86 17.92 4.61
CA TYR A 74 4.34 19.02 5.43
C TYR A 74 3.70 18.60 6.76
N ASN A 75 3.18 17.38 6.83
CA ASN A 75 2.68 16.83 8.08
C ASN A 75 3.79 16.02 8.74
N HIS A 76 4.41 16.58 9.77
CA HIS A 76 5.58 16.02 10.44
C HIS A 76 5.34 14.62 11.01
N LEU A 77 4.11 14.30 11.43
CA LEU A 77 3.74 12.95 11.90
C LEU A 77 3.92 11.89 10.80
N TYR A 78 3.86 12.30 9.54
CA TYR A 78 4.00 11.45 8.39
C TYR A 78 5.22 11.83 7.55
N GLN A 79 6.33 12.27 8.12
CA GLN A 79 7.59 12.45 7.37
C GLN A 79 8.37 11.14 7.29
N GLY A 80 8.82 10.75 6.10
CA GLY A 80 9.66 9.56 5.93
C GLY A 80 9.03 8.22 6.31
N ILE A 81 7.69 8.11 6.37
CA ILE A 81 7.01 6.87 6.75
C ILE A 81 6.10 6.32 5.65
N SER A 82 5.86 5.01 5.67
CA SER A 82 4.97 4.35 4.71
C SER A 82 3.54 4.87 4.87
N LYS A 83 2.94 5.32 3.77
CA LYS A 83 1.51 5.66 3.71
C LYS A 83 0.60 4.44 3.88
N ARG A 84 1.09 3.24 3.47
CA ARG A 84 0.36 1.98 3.63
C ARG A 84 0.44 1.46 5.07
N ARG A 85 1.63 1.39 5.64
CA ARG A 85 1.91 0.75 6.95
C ARG A 85 1.90 1.73 8.13
N SER A 86 1.14 2.82 8.04
CA SER A 86 0.98 3.80 9.12
C SER A 86 -0.47 4.24 9.26
N SER A 87 -0.75 5.10 10.24
CA SER A 87 -2.06 5.71 10.42
C SER A 87 -2.45 6.74 9.34
N TYR A 88 -1.61 6.93 8.31
CA TYR A 88 -1.79 7.94 7.25
C TYR A 88 -3.17 7.86 6.61
N SER A 89 -3.66 6.66 6.32
CA SER A 89 -4.95 6.47 5.66
C SER A 89 -6.13 6.89 6.53
N PHE A 90 -6.06 6.69 7.86
CA PHE A 90 -7.07 7.22 8.78
C PHE A 90 -7.08 8.74 8.77
N TRP A 91 -5.90 9.37 8.87
CA TRP A 91 -5.78 10.82 8.81
C TRP A 91 -6.23 11.37 7.45
N GLN A 92 -5.89 10.71 6.35
CA GLN A 92 -6.31 11.10 5.01
C GLN A 92 -7.84 11.07 4.89
N TYR A 93 -8.50 10.09 5.50
CA TYR A 93 -9.97 10.01 5.53
C TYR A 93 -10.64 11.09 6.39
N THR A 94 -9.91 11.81 7.25
CA THR A 94 -10.46 13.00 7.94
C THR A 94 -10.72 14.17 7.01
N LYS A 95 -10.17 14.16 5.79
CA LYS A 95 -10.29 15.29 4.85
C LYS A 95 -11.63 15.25 4.12
N PRO A 96 -12.39 16.37 4.02
CA PRO A 96 -13.72 16.39 3.38
C PRO A 96 -13.73 15.81 1.95
N ARG A 97 -12.68 16.08 1.16
CA ARG A 97 -12.53 15.52 -0.19
C ARG A 97 -12.52 13.98 -0.19
N MET A 98 -11.85 13.37 0.78
CA MET A 98 -11.70 11.92 0.86
C MET A 98 -12.96 11.26 1.44
N GLN A 99 -13.63 11.93 2.37
CA GLN A 99 -14.94 11.50 2.86
C GLN A 99 -15.99 11.50 1.75
N LYS A 100 -16.06 12.58 0.96
CA LYS A 100 -16.95 12.67 -0.21
C LYS A 100 -16.66 11.58 -1.23
N ALA A 101 -15.38 11.27 -1.45
CA ALA A 101 -14.98 10.22 -2.39
C ALA A 101 -15.08 8.79 -1.82
N GLY A 102 -15.31 8.64 -0.51
CA GLY A 102 -15.38 7.33 0.16
C GLY A 102 -14.11 6.48 0.01
N SER A 103 -12.95 7.10 -0.20
CA SER A 103 -11.73 6.38 -0.57
C SER A 103 -10.45 7.11 -0.16
N VAL A 104 -9.42 6.31 0.08
CA VAL A 104 -8.06 6.73 0.44
C VAL A 104 -7.05 6.11 -0.51
N LEU A 105 -5.80 6.57 -0.44
CA LEU A 105 -4.72 6.15 -1.32
C LEU A 105 -4.50 4.63 -1.31
N THR A 106 -4.47 4.01 -0.13
CA THR A 106 -4.24 2.57 0.01
C THR A 106 -5.31 1.73 -0.68
N MET A 107 -6.57 2.17 -0.65
CA MET A 107 -7.65 1.51 -1.39
C MET A 107 -7.43 1.62 -2.91
N GLY A 108 -6.94 2.77 -3.38
CA GLY A 108 -6.58 2.94 -4.79
C GLY A 108 -5.43 2.03 -5.22
N MET A 109 -4.41 1.86 -4.36
CA MET A 109 -3.31 0.93 -4.60
C MET A 109 -3.81 -0.52 -4.64
N GLN A 110 -4.60 -0.96 -3.65
CA GLN A 110 -5.17 -2.31 -3.57
C GLN A 110 -6.06 -2.65 -4.76
N TYR A 111 -6.84 -1.68 -5.22
CA TYR A 111 -7.72 -1.89 -6.37
C TYR A 111 -6.93 -2.13 -7.67
N VAL A 112 -5.79 -1.47 -7.83
CA VAL A 112 -4.89 -1.69 -8.97
C VAL A 112 -4.11 -3.00 -8.81
N GLU A 113 -3.65 -3.31 -7.59
CA GLU A 113 -2.98 -4.58 -7.27
C GLU A 113 -3.83 -5.78 -7.67
N GLN A 114 -5.13 -5.75 -7.33
CA GLN A 114 -6.06 -6.80 -7.71
C GLN A 114 -6.16 -6.93 -9.24
N GLN A 115 -6.32 -5.83 -9.96
CA GLN A 115 -6.39 -5.86 -11.44
C GLN A 115 -5.08 -6.40 -12.05
N MET A 116 -3.92 -6.06 -11.50
CA MET A 116 -2.62 -6.56 -11.96
C MET A 116 -2.47 -8.07 -11.72
N LEU A 117 -2.91 -8.57 -10.56
CA LEU A 117 -2.94 -10.00 -10.26
C LEU A 117 -3.92 -10.74 -11.18
N GLU A 118 -5.10 -10.19 -11.44
CA GLU A 118 -6.09 -10.79 -12.35
C GLU A 118 -5.58 -10.84 -13.80
N LYS A 119 -4.92 -9.77 -14.26
CA LYS A 119 -4.33 -9.69 -15.61
C LYS A 119 -3.00 -10.41 -15.74
N GLN A 120 -2.37 -10.80 -14.62
CA GLN A 120 -1.00 -11.34 -14.59
C GLN A 120 0.02 -10.41 -15.27
N SER A 121 -0.14 -9.09 -15.11
CA SER A 121 0.79 -8.07 -15.62
C SER A 121 0.81 -6.84 -14.72
N LEU A 122 1.98 -6.23 -14.57
CA LEU A 122 2.20 -4.98 -13.85
C LEU A 122 2.07 -3.74 -14.75
N SER A 123 1.76 -3.93 -16.02
CA SER A 123 1.58 -2.86 -17.00
C SER A 123 0.23 -2.95 -17.72
N GLY A 124 -0.14 -1.87 -18.40
CA GLY A 124 -1.42 -1.73 -19.11
C GLY A 124 -2.37 -0.73 -18.48
N ASP A 125 -3.61 -0.74 -18.96
CA ASP A 125 -4.64 0.18 -18.53
C ASP A 125 -5.34 -0.35 -17.27
N PHE A 126 -5.34 0.45 -16.20
CA PHE A 126 -5.96 0.11 -14.92
C PHE A 126 -6.98 1.16 -14.52
N ASP A 127 -8.12 0.69 -13.98
CA ASP A 127 -9.12 1.56 -13.42
C ASP A 127 -8.61 2.20 -12.13
N LEU A 128 -8.75 3.52 -12.03
CA LEU A 128 -8.26 4.30 -10.90
C LEU A 128 -9.41 4.80 -10.04
N VAL A 129 -9.20 4.79 -8.73
CA VAL A 129 -10.11 5.44 -7.78
C VAL A 129 -9.81 6.95 -7.78
N ALA A 130 -10.80 7.76 -8.14
CA ALA A 130 -10.64 9.19 -8.46
C ALA A 130 -9.81 9.98 -7.42
N SER A 131 -10.03 9.73 -6.13
CA SER A 131 -9.40 10.47 -5.02
C SER A 131 -7.94 10.07 -4.74
N ALA A 132 -7.52 8.87 -5.18
CA ALA A 132 -6.23 8.23 -4.96
C ALA A 132 -5.29 8.26 -6.18
N SER A 133 -5.78 8.77 -7.32
CA SER A 133 -5.17 8.58 -8.65
C SER A 133 -3.77 9.18 -8.82
N GLY A 134 -3.41 10.27 -8.14
CA GLY A 134 -2.14 10.98 -8.37
C GLY A 134 -0.89 10.12 -8.10
N SER A 135 -0.74 9.64 -6.87
CA SER A 135 0.37 8.76 -6.50
C SER A 135 0.31 7.41 -7.21
N VAL A 136 -0.90 6.85 -7.38
CA VAL A 136 -1.08 5.56 -8.07
C VAL A 136 -0.59 5.63 -9.51
N LYS A 137 -0.88 6.70 -10.25
CA LYS A 137 -0.35 6.90 -11.62
C LYS A 137 1.19 6.90 -11.65
N LYS A 138 1.84 7.51 -10.66
CA LYS A 138 3.31 7.48 -10.56
C LYS A 138 3.83 6.08 -10.23
N LEU A 139 3.13 5.32 -9.39
CA LEU A 139 3.50 3.93 -9.09
C LEU A 139 3.32 3.01 -10.31
N LEU A 140 2.31 3.28 -11.15
CA LEU A 140 2.12 2.53 -12.41
C LEU A 140 3.29 2.68 -13.37
N THR A 141 3.99 3.83 -13.39
CA THR A 141 5.18 3.97 -14.25
C THR A 141 6.34 3.11 -13.73
N PHE A 142 6.44 2.92 -12.41
CA PHE A 142 7.44 2.05 -11.81
C PHE A 142 7.07 0.58 -12.00
N ALA A 143 5.79 0.24 -11.85
CA ALA A 143 5.26 -1.10 -12.10
C ALA A 143 5.53 -1.54 -13.54
N ALA A 144 5.33 -0.64 -14.53
CA ALA A 144 5.63 -0.92 -15.93
C ALA A 144 7.13 -1.10 -16.24
N LYS A 145 8.03 -0.52 -15.43
CA LYS A 145 9.47 -0.81 -15.53
C LYS A 145 9.77 -2.21 -14.98
N LEU A 146 9.23 -2.53 -13.80
CA LEU A 146 9.40 -3.83 -13.16
C LEU A 146 8.80 -4.97 -13.99
N ASP A 147 7.70 -4.72 -14.71
CA ASP A 147 7.04 -5.68 -15.59
C ASP A 147 8.02 -6.31 -16.60
N LYS A 148 8.96 -5.50 -17.12
CA LYS A 148 9.97 -5.93 -18.08
C LYS A 148 11.00 -6.90 -17.50
N GLU A 149 11.13 -6.93 -16.17
CA GLU A 149 12.03 -7.84 -15.48
C GLU A 149 11.36 -9.17 -15.12
N LEU A 150 10.03 -9.27 -15.23
CA LEU A 150 9.28 -10.45 -14.80
C LEU A 150 9.47 -11.68 -15.68
N ASP A 151 9.95 -11.51 -16.92
CA ASP A 151 10.18 -12.63 -17.85
C ASP A 151 11.40 -13.47 -17.45
N GLU A 152 12.33 -12.88 -16.71
CA GLU A 152 13.54 -13.55 -16.24
C GLU A 152 13.39 -13.98 -14.77
N PRO A 153 13.85 -15.19 -14.38
CA PRO A 153 13.87 -15.60 -12.98
C PRO A 153 14.70 -14.63 -12.12
N SER A 154 14.14 -14.24 -10.97
CA SER A 154 14.86 -13.36 -10.05
C SER A 154 15.92 -14.13 -9.26
N SER A 155 17.09 -13.51 -9.09
CA SER A 155 18.14 -13.96 -8.15
C SER A 155 17.74 -13.76 -6.69
N LYS A 156 16.71 -12.94 -6.43
CA LYS A 156 16.13 -12.73 -5.10
C LYS A 156 14.90 -13.62 -4.94
N LYS A 157 14.74 -14.21 -3.76
CA LYS A 157 13.56 -15.01 -3.40
C LYS A 157 12.91 -14.43 -2.15
N LEU A 158 11.58 -14.47 -2.10
CA LEU A 158 10.81 -14.16 -0.89
C LEU A 158 10.36 -15.46 -0.24
N TYR A 159 10.45 -15.51 1.08
CA TYR A 159 9.85 -16.53 1.94
C TYR A 159 9.13 -15.79 3.06
N SER A 160 7.81 -15.89 3.11
CA SER A 160 6.98 -15.26 4.13
C SER A 160 5.90 -16.24 4.57
N TYR A 161 5.60 -16.26 5.87
CA TYR A 161 4.53 -17.05 6.43
C TYR A 161 3.70 -16.17 7.36
N SER A 162 2.38 -16.13 7.14
CA SER A 162 1.46 -15.45 8.03
C SER A 162 0.32 -16.37 8.44
N GLU A 163 0.04 -16.41 9.73
CA GLU A 163 -1.07 -17.17 10.30
C GLU A 163 -1.97 -16.23 11.10
N ASP A 164 -3.24 -16.60 11.26
CA ASP A 164 -4.13 -15.93 12.20
C ASP A 164 -4.11 -16.70 13.53
N TYR A 165 -3.60 -16.07 14.57
CA TYR A 165 -3.53 -16.65 15.91
C TYR A 165 -4.81 -16.43 16.73
N GLY A 166 -5.89 -15.94 16.10
CA GLY A 166 -7.23 -15.93 16.70
C GLY A 166 -7.43 -14.93 17.82
N TRP A 167 -6.64 -13.85 17.88
CA TRP A 167 -6.93 -12.78 18.85
C TRP A 167 -8.33 -12.22 18.55
N PRO A 168 -9.24 -12.15 19.53
CA PRO A 168 -10.60 -11.73 19.26
C PRO A 168 -10.59 -10.30 18.71
N HIS A 169 -10.94 -10.17 17.43
CA HIS A 169 -11.31 -8.91 16.81
C HIS A 169 -12.60 -8.41 17.47
N ARG A 170 -12.51 -7.91 18.70
CA ARG A 170 -13.47 -6.93 19.19
C ARG A 170 -13.20 -5.67 18.38
N LEU A 171 -13.85 -5.60 17.22
CA LEU A 171 -14.23 -4.31 16.65
C LEU A 171 -14.78 -3.51 17.82
N ALA A 172 -14.31 -2.27 17.98
CA ALA A 172 -14.86 -1.33 18.93
C ALA A 172 -16.30 -0.99 18.52
N GLU A 173 -17.21 -1.93 18.71
CA GLU A 173 -18.62 -1.66 18.87
C GLU A 173 -18.76 -1.14 20.30
N GLY A 174 -19.06 0.16 20.40
CA GLY A 174 -19.36 0.79 21.67
C GLY A 174 -20.55 0.11 22.30
N GLY A 175 -20.29 -0.70 23.32
CA GLY A 175 -21.29 -1.34 24.16
C GLY A 175 -20.74 -1.46 25.55
N GLY A 176 -21.27 -0.65 26.48
CA GLY A 176 -20.91 -0.69 27.89
C GLY A 176 -21.17 -2.06 28.49
N GLY A 177 -20.19 -2.56 29.24
CA GLY A 177 -20.30 -3.79 30.01
C GLY A 177 -19.14 -3.83 30.99
N GLU A 178 -19.46 -3.85 32.28
CA GLU A 178 -18.52 -3.87 33.40
C GLU A 178 -17.43 -4.93 33.24
N ARG A 179 -16.19 -4.58 33.61
CA ARG A 179 -15.11 -5.54 33.76
C ARG A 179 -15.38 -6.35 35.04
N GLN A 180 -15.56 -7.65 34.90
CA GLN A 180 -15.15 -8.59 35.94
C GLN A 180 -13.79 -9.16 35.52
N ASP A 181 -12.74 -8.85 36.29
CA ASP A 181 -11.41 -9.43 36.10
C ASP A 181 -11.42 -10.90 36.56
N PRO A 182 -11.00 -11.86 35.73
CA PRO A 182 -10.69 -13.20 36.21
C PRO A 182 -9.25 -13.23 36.76
N LEU A 183 -9.15 -13.53 38.06
CA LEU A 183 -7.94 -13.91 38.76
C LEU A 183 -7.20 -15.03 38.00
N LEU A 184 -5.89 -14.86 37.79
CA LEU A 184 -4.99 -15.90 37.31
C LEU A 184 -4.70 -16.91 38.44
N PRO A 185 -4.75 -18.23 38.20
CA PRO A 185 -4.31 -19.21 39.18
C PRO A 185 -2.78 -19.37 39.16
N LEU A 186 -2.19 -19.51 40.35
CA LEU A 186 -0.87 -20.13 40.57
C LEU A 186 -0.99 -21.66 40.54
#